data_AF-A0A2E2QWH6-F1
#
_entry.id   AF-A0A2E2QWH6-F1
#
_cell.length_a   1.000
_cell.length_b   1.000
_cell.length_c   1.000
_cell.angle_alpha   90.00
_cell.angle_beta   90.00
_cell.angle_gamma   90.00
#
_symmetry.space_group_name_H-M   'P 1'
#
loop_
_entity.id
_entity.type
_entity.pdbx_description
1 polymer ?
#
loop_
_entity_poly.entity_id
_entity_poly.type
_entity_poly.pdbx_seq_one_letter_code
_entity_poly.pdbx_strand_id
1 'polypeptide(L)'
;MIKIYNLVTFFYNLIFTIFENIIFRKKINENEFTEKGYLKFYNLKNIKIDFKESENIIVNKYYKKIILLNNELNELIYSIFIENKLYEKISSKTGFNYSIDFFTAYETSSILEEDQNKGWYANHPHRDKPYSKNTIKLIIPMQSIRNEHGPMRIIDKIKSKNFNPTKKYNFENVTCETGQAFLFNPNICYHYASNPNKGEKRRQMMFQLNPSKNWCINQKIFEYQNKREPKFPFFSYLFNSKKHLGLSSL
;
A
#
# COMPACT_ATOMS: atom_id res chain seq x y z
N MET A 1 8.09 -23.55 -15.11
CA MET A 1 7.02 -22.75 -14.46
C MET A 1 7.40 -21.30 -14.18
N ILE A 2 8.55 -20.99 -13.56
CA ILE A 2 8.97 -19.60 -13.26
C ILE A 2 8.99 -18.68 -14.50
N LYS A 3 9.43 -19.20 -15.66
CA LYS A 3 9.46 -18.44 -16.93
C LYS A 3 8.07 -18.03 -17.41
N ILE A 4 7.07 -18.94 -17.34
CA ILE A 4 5.69 -18.65 -17.77
C ILE A 4 5.05 -17.64 -16.82
N TYR A 5 5.18 -17.82 -15.50
CA TYR A 5 4.67 -16.86 -14.52
C TYR A 5 5.27 -15.47 -14.76
N ASN A 6 6.59 -15.38 -14.92
CA ASN A 6 7.26 -14.10 -15.20
C ASN A 6 6.74 -13.46 -16.48
N LEU A 7 6.53 -14.25 -17.54
CA LEU A 7 5.97 -13.76 -18.80
C LEU A 7 4.55 -13.21 -18.63
N VAL A 8 3.68 -13.96 -17.95
CA VAL A 8 2.31 -13.51 -17.64
C VAL A 8 2.31 -12.25 -16.80
N THR A 9 3.17 -12.17 -15.77
CA THR A 9 3.29 -10.96 -14.94
C THR A 9 3.77 -9.75 -15.74
N PHE A 10 4.67 -9.95 -16.70
CA PHE A 10 5.18 -8.91 -17.56
C PHE A 10 4.09 -8.38 -18.49
N PHE A 11 3.37 -9.26 -19.18
CA PHE A 11 2.28 -8.85 -20.07
C PHE A 11 1.14 -8.21 -19.31
N TYR A 12 0.73 -8.76 -18.16
CA TYR A 12 -0.28 -8.13 -17.32
C TYR A 12 0.13 -6.71 -16.93
N ASN A 13 1.34 -6.53 -16.40
CA ASN A 13 1.85 -5.21 -16.03
C ASN A 13 1.83 -4.25 -17.22
N LEU A 14 2.32 -4.69 -18.38
CA LEU A 14 2.42 -3.86 -19.58
C LEU A 14 1.04 -3.44 -20.09
N ILE A 15 0.14 -4.40 -20.31
CA ILE A 15 -1.20 -4.18 -20.88
C ILE A 15 -2.00 -3.23 -19.98
N PHE A 16 -2.10 -3.52 -18.68
CA PHE A 16 -2.89 -2.70 -17.78
C PHE A 16 -2.27 -1.32 -17.56
N THR A 17 -0.95 -1.21 -17.50
CA THR A 17 -0.31 0.11 -17.44
C THR A 17 -0.65 0.96 -18.67
N ILE A 18 -0.62 0.39 -19.88
CA ILE A 18 -0.95 1.12 -21.11
C ILE A 18 -2.43 1.53 -21.09
N PHE A 19 -3.32 0.58 -20.83
CA PHE A 19 -4.77 0.81 -20.75
C PHE A 19 -5.12 1.94 -19.76
N GLU A 20 -4.60 1.87 -18.54
CA GLU A 20 -4.86 2.87 -17.50
C GLU A 20 -4.35 4.26 -17.91
N ASN A 21 -3.15 4.34 -18.51
CA ASN A 21 -2.59 5.61 -18.96
C ASN A 21 -3.41 6.27 -20.08
N ILE A 22 -4.01 5.47 -20.96
CA ILE A 22 -4.85 5.99 -22.06
C ILE A 22 -6.21 6.45 -21.54
N ILE A 23 -6.83 5.69 -20.63
CA ILE A 23 -8.25 5.87 -20.29
C ILE A 23 -8.45 6.66 -19.00
N PHE A 24 -7.59 6.49 -18.00
CA PHE A 24 -7.81 7.05 -16.66
C PHE A 24 -6.89 8.22 -16.31
N ARG A 25 -5.76 8.37 -17.01
CA ARG A 25 -4.77 9.39 -16.64
C ARG A 25 -5.21 10.78 -17.06
N LYS A 26 -5.16 11.70 -16.09
CA LYS A 26 -5.32 13.14 -16.26
C LYS A 26 -3.93 13.79 -16.37
N LYS A 27 -3.86 14.93 -17.06
CA LYS A 27 -2.64 15.73 -17.14
C LYS A 27 -2.31 16.31 -15.75
N ILE A 28 -1.06 16.18 -15.34
CA ILE A 28 -0.52 16.75 -14.12
C ILE A 28 0.88 17.31 -14.40
N ASN A 29 1.32 18.26 -13.58
CA ASN A 29 2.69 18.74 -13.59
C ASN A 29 3.61 17.73 -12.88
N GLU A 30 4.90 17.77 -13.24
CA GLU A 30 5.91 17.03 -12.52
C GLU A 30 5.92 17.45 -11.04
N ASN A 31 6.05 16.45 -10.18
CA ASN A 31 6.10 16.59 -8.74
C ASN A 31 6.89 15.43 -8.12
N GLU A 32 7.10 15.51 -6.80
CA GLU A 32 7.87 14.51 -6.06
C GLU A 32 7.42 13.07 -6.31
N PHE A 33 6.11 12.81 -6.41
CA PHE A 33 5.61 11.46 -6.65
C PHE A 33 5.98 10.95 -8.05
N THR A 34 5.85 11.78 -9.08
CA THR A 34 6.17 11.38 -10.46
C THR A 34 7.68 11.14 -10.66
N GLU A 35 8.50 11.86 -9.90
CA GLU A 35 9.96 11.77 -9.91
C GLU A 35 10.45 10.55 -9.10
N LYS A 36 10.11 10.49 -7.80
CA LYS A 36 10.62 9.47 -6.87
C LYS A 36 9.82 8.17 -6.89
N GLY A 37 8.53 8.22 -7.23
CA GLY A 37 7.59 7.10 -7.11
C GLY A 37 6.99 6.95 -5.70
N TYR A 38 7.25 7.89 -4.80
CA TYR A 38 6.66 7.95 -3.47
C TYR A 38 6.64 9.38 -2.92
N LEU A 39 5.77 9.64 -1.94
CA LEU A 39 5.75 10.87 -1.15
C LEU A 39 5.06 10.64 0.20
N LYS A 40 5.08 11.67 1.05
CA LYS A 40 4.35 11.67 2.32
C LYS A 40 3.33 12.81 2.36
N PHE A 41 2.14 12.51 2.86
CA PHE A 41 1.14 13.50 3.24
C PHE A 41 1.22 13.78 4.74
N TYR A 42 1.00 15.03 5.10
CA TYR A 42 1.11 15.53 6.46
C TYR A 42 -0.22 16.15 6.92
N ASN A 43 -0.33 16.36 8.23
CA ASN A 43 -1.43 17.08 8.88
C ASN A 43 -2.80 16.48 8.53
N LEU A 44 -2.89 15.16 8.47
CA LEU A 44 -4.18 14.49 8.45
C LEU A 44 -4.84 14.69 9.81
N LYS A 45 -6.10 15.12 9.80
CA LYS A 45 -6.95 15.18 10.99
C LYS A 45 -6.95 13.81 11.65
N ASN A 46 -7.02 13.81 12.99
CA ASN A 46 -6.94 12.60 13.82
C ASN A 46 -7.81 11.48 13.25
N ILE A 47 -7.15 10.51 12.63
CA ILE A 47 -7.76 9.27 12.18
C ILE A 47 -8.13 8.52 13.46
N LYS A 48 -9.41 8.23 13.67
CA LYS A 48 -9.84 7.44 14.82
C LYS A 48 -9.33 6.01 14.64
N ILE A 49 -8.41 5.59 15.51
CA ILE A 49 -7.75 4.27 15.48
C ILE A 49 -8.11 3.44 16.73
N ASP A 50 -9.10 3.89 17.52
CA ASP A 50 -9.62 3.17 18.68
C ASP A 50 -10.64 2.10 18.26
N PHE A 51 -10.12 0.96 17.77
CA PHE A 51 -10.94 -0.18 17.33
C PHE A 51 -11.27 -1.08 18.52
N LYS A 52 -12.41 -0.81 19.15
CA LYS A 52 -12.88 -1.49 20.37
C LYS A 52 -13.20 -2.96 20.13
N GLU A 53 -13.56 -3.34 18.90
CA GLU A 53 -14.09 -4.67 18.57
C GLU A 53 -13.23 -5.41 17.54
N SER A 54 -11.95 -5.07 17.44
CA SER A 54 -11.05 -5.70 16.45
C SER A 54 -10.60 -7.10 16.84
N GLU A 55 -10.73 -8.05 15.91
CA GLU A 55 -10.15 -9.39 16.06
C GLU A 55 -8.68 -9.40 15.65
N ASN A 56 -7.85 -10.13 16.41
CA ASN A 56 -6.43 -10.31 16.08
C ASN A 56 -6.19 -11.72 15.54
N ILE A 57 -5.81 -11.82 14.27
CA ILE A 57 -5.46 -13.10 13.63
C ILE A 57 -3.94 -13.24 13.59
N ILE A 58 -3.42 -14.26 14.26
CA ILE A 58 -2.00 -14.62 14.20
C ILE A 58 -1.75 -15.31 12.85
N VAL A 59 -0.98 -14.65 11.97
CA VAL A 59 -0.60 -15.23 10.67
C VAL A 59 0.66 -16.07 10.81
N ASN A 60 1.62 -15.59 11.59
CA ASN A 60 2.83 -16.32 11.99
C ASN A 60 3.41 -15.71 13.28
N LYS A 61 4.53 -16.27 13.77
CA LYS A 61 5.23 -15.84 15.00
C LYS A 61 5.53 -14.34 15.05
N TYR A 62 5.74 -13.69 13.91
CA TYR A 62 6.18 -12.29 13.81
C TYR A 62 5.16 -11.34 13.17
N TYR A 63 3.97 -11.85 12.79
CA TYR A 63 2.99 -11.10 12.01
C TYR A 63 1.57 -11.41 12.46
N LYS A 64 0.84 -10.36 12.85
CA LYS A 64 -0.58 -10.42 13.23
C LYS A 64 -1.38 -9.46 12.37
N LYS A 65 -2.54 -9.91 11.91
CA LYS A 65 -3.55 -9.06 11.28
C LYS A 65 -4.54 -8.56 12.33
N ILE A 66 -4.99 -7.34 12.15
CA ILE A 66 -6.06 -6.71 12.92
C ILE A 66 -7.24 -6.62 11.96
N ILE A 67 -8.34 -7.28 12.28
CA ILE A 67 -9.55 -7.31 11.46
C ILE A 67 -10.53 -6.31 12.06
N LEU A 68 -10.86 -5.29 11.29
CA LEU A 68 -11.84 -4.27 11.68
C LEU A 68 -13.22 -4.75 11.30
N LEU A 69 -14.23 -4.37 12.08
CA LEU A 69 -15.63 -4.56 11.70
C LEU A 69 -15.98 -3.73 10.46
N ASN A 70 -17.06 -4.10 9.76
CA ASN A 70 -17.45 -3.44 8.51
C ASN A 70 -17.78 -1.95 8.73
N ASN A 71 -18.50 -1.61 9.79
CA ASN A 71 -18.77 -0.22 10.17
C ASN A 71 -17.47 0.54 10.49
N GLU A 72 -16.57 -0.04 11.29
CA GLU A 72 -15.27 0.57 11.63
C GLU A 72 -14.42 0.83 10.38
N LEU A 73 -14.34 -0.13 9.45
CA LEU A 73 -13.61 0.03 8.20
C LEU A 73 -14.24 1.12 7.31
N ASN A 74 -15.58 1.20 7.24
CA ASN A 74 -16.27 2.24 6.48
C ASN A 74 -16.01 3.63 7.08
N GLU A 75 -16.07 3.77 8.40
CA GLU A 75 -15.74 5.02 9.11
C GLU A 75 -14.28 5.42 8.90
N LEU A 76 -13.37 4.45 8.97
CA LEU A 76 -11.95 4.66 8.72
C LEU A 76 -11.69 5.16 7.29
N ILE A 77 -12.29 4.51 6.28
CA ILE A 77 -12.18 4.92 4.88
C ILE A 77 -12.77 6.33 4.68
N TYR A 78 -13.92 6.62 5.29
CA TYR A 78 -14.53 7.93 5.23
C TYR A 78 -13.62 9.00 5.83
N SER A 79 -13.07 8.76 7.02
CA SER A 79 -12.18 9.71 7.70
C SER A 79 -10.87 9.94 6.91
N ILE A 80 -10.26 8.88 6.40
CA ILE A 80 -9.00 8.98 5.63
C ILE A 80 -9.21 9.66 4.29
N PHE A 81 -10.20 9.22 3.51
CA PHE A 81 -10.32 9.69 2.13
C PHE A 81 -11.20 10.93 2.03
N ILE A 82 -12.37 10.97 2.68
CA ILE A 82 -13.33 12.07 2.57
C ILE A 82 -13.00 13.23 3.51
N GLU A 83 -12.97 13.02 4.83
CA GLU A 83 -12.79 14.13 5.79
C GLU A 83 -11.44 14.83 5.63
N ASN A 84 -10.41 14.04 5.31
CA ASN A 84 -9.04 14.50 5.07
C ASN A 84 -8.77 14.94 3.62
N LYS A 85 -9.78 14.81 2.74
CA LYS A 85 -9.69 15.07 1.28
C LYS A 85 -8.49 14.39 0.63
N LEU A 86 -8.11 13.21 1.13
CA LEU A 86 -6.92 12.52 0.65
C LEU A 86 -7.11 12.00 -0.77
N TYR A 87 -8.35 11.73 -1.20
CA TYR A 87 -8.64 11.37 -2.59
C TYR A 87 -8.20 12.48 -3.57
N GLU A 88 -8.48 13.76 -3.26
CA GLU A 88 -8.08 14.91 -4.10
C GLU A 88 -6.55 15.08 -4.12
N LYS A 89 -5.93 14.98 -2.95
CA LYS A 89 -4.47 15.06 -2.80
C LYS A 89 -3.77 13.95 -3.58
N ILE A 90 -4.28 12.72 -3.52
CA ILE A 90 -3.73 11.60 -4.29
C ILE A 90 -3.92 11.84 -5.79
N SER A 91 -5.13 12.21 -6.23
CA SER A 91 -5.40 12.44 -7.65
C SER A 91 -4.60 13.58 -8.25
N SER A 92 -4.42 14.68 -7.52
CA SER A 92 -3.59 15.81 -7.98
C SER A 92 -2.11 15.46 -8.13
N LYS A 93 -1.59 14.53 -7.31
CA LYS A 93 -0.18 14.10 -7.37
C LYS A 93 0.08 13.01 -8.40
N THR A 94 -0.89 12.12 -8.63
CA THR A 94 -0.74 10.92 -9.47
C THR A 94 -1.32 11.09 -10.88
N GLY A 95 -2.32 11.96 -11.04
CA GLY A 95 -3.11 12.09 -12.25
C GLY A 95 -4.21 11.03 -12.39
N PHE A 96 -4.50 10.24 -11.35
CA PHE A 96 -5.48 9.16 -11.41
C PHE A 96 -6.55 9.27 -10.31
N ASN A 97 -7.76 8.82 -10.64
CA ASN A 97 -8.73 8.39 -9.63
C ASN A 97 -8.50 6.92 -9.29
N TYR A 98 -8.92 6.46 -8.11
CA TYR A 98 -8.63 5.11 -7.64
C TYR A 98 -9.83 4.38 -7.05
N SER A 99 -9.83 3.06 -7.24
CA SER A 99 -10.63 2.11 -6.50
C SER A 99 -9.86 1.67 -5.27
N ILE A 100 -10.46 1.81 -4.09
CA ILE A 100 -9.95 1.26 -2.83
C ILE A 100 -10.35 -0.22 -2.81
N ASP A 101 -9.41 -1.10 -3.16
CA ASP A 101 -9.74 -2.49 -3.46
C ASP A 101 -9.31 -3.48 -2.39
N PHE A 102 -8.27 -3.14 -1.62
CA PHE A 102 -7.77 -3.99 -0.54
C PHE A 102 -7.38 -3.13 0.66
N PHE A 103 -7.65 -3.67 1.84
CA PHE A 103 -7.26 -3.10 3.12
C PHE A 103 -6.69 -4.20 4.02
N THR A 104 -5.65 -3.85 4.77
CA THR A 104 -5.13 -4.67 5.86
C THR A 104 -4.59 -3.76 6.96
N ALA A 105 -4.91 -4.08 8.21
CA ALA A 105 -4.26 -3.54 9.39
C ALA A 105 -3.43 -4.65 10.04
N TYR A 106 -2.24 -4.33 10.53
CA TYR A 106 -1.35 -5.35 11.04
C TYR A 106 -0.30 -4.85 12.02
N GLU A 107 0.20 -5.80 12.81
CA GLU A 107 1.34 -5.67 13.72
C GLU A 107 2.47 -6.59 13.24
N THR A 108 3.68 -6.05 13.17
CA THR A 108 4.92 -6.83 12.97
C THR A 108 5.81 -6.68 14.19
N SER A 109 6.41 -7.79 14.66
CA SER A 109 7.36 -7.80 15.77
C SER A 109 8.77 -8.15 15.30
N SER A 110 9.77 -7.92 16.16
CA SER A 110 11.17 -8.27 15.91
C SER A 110 11.36 -9.75 15.54
N ILE A 111 12.03 -10.00 14.41
CA ILE A 111 12.46 -11.32 13.93
C ILE A 111 13.77 -11.70 14.63
N LEU A 112 13.81 -12.89 15.23
CA LEU A 112 15.02 -13.45 15.85
C LEU A 112 16.10 -13.71 14.80
N GLU A 113 17.37 -13.59 15.18
CA GLU A 113 18.52 -13.72 14.28
C GLU A 113 18.50 -15.01 13.44
N GLU A 114 18.18 -16.15 14.08
CA GLU A 114 18.01 -17.47 13.45
C GLU A 114 16.95 -17.54 12.33
N ASP A 115 16.04 -16.58 12.30
CA ASP A 115 14.88 -16.54 11.39
C ASP A 115 14.97 -15.42 10.34
N GLN A 116 15.98 -14.54 10.40
CA GLN A 116 16.04 -13.35 9.54
C GLN A 116 16.25 -13.65 8.05
N ASN A 117 16.78 -14.82 7.71
CA ASN A 117 16.96 -15.26 6.32
C ASN A 117 15.65 -15.71 5.64
N LYS A 118 14.54 -15.84 6.39
CA LYS A 118 13.21 -16.22 5.87
C LYS A 118 12.34 -15.00 5.61
N GLY A 119 11.38 -15.14 4.70
CA GLY A 119 10.38 -14.10 4.42
C GLY A 119 9.17 -14.20 5.34
N TRP A 120 9.08 -13.33 6.37
CA TRP A 120 8.00 -13.37 7.37
C TRP A 120 6.90 -12.34 7.13
N TYR A 121 7.27 -11.09 6.84
CA TYR A 121 6.35 -9.98 6.53
C TYR A 121 6.90 -9.09 5.40
N ALA A 122 7.57 -9.72 4.43
CA ALA A 122 8.25 -9.07 3.29
C ALA A 122 9.50 -8.25 3.71
N ASN A 123 10.35 -8.88 4.52
CA ASN A 123 11.59 -8.34 5.08
C ASN A 123 12.80 -8.35 4.12
N HIS A 124 12.60 -8.75 2.85
CA HIS A 124 13.63 -8.70 1.82
C HIS A 124 13.28 -7.71 0.72
N PRO A 125 14.25 -7.00 0.11
CA PRO A 125 14.00 -6.07 -0.99
C PRO A 125 13.20 -6.71 -2.13
N HIS A 126 12.07 -6.11 -2.47
CA HIS A 126 11.22 -6.57 -3.57
C HIS A 126 10.47 -5.41 -4.22
N ARG A 127 9.81 -5.73 -5.34
CA ARG A 127 8.75 -4.93 -5.94
C ARG A 127 7.51 -5.79 -6.02
N ASP A 128 6.36 -5.21 -5.78
CA ASP A 128 5.11 -5.95 -5.86
C ASP A 128 4.78 -6.21 -7.33
N LYS A 129 4.78 -7.49 -7.68
CA LYS A 129 4.38 -7.98 -9.00
C LYS A 129 3.21 -8.93 -8.82
N PRO A 130 2.25 -8.94 -9.75
CA PRO A 130 2.28 -8.38 -11.11
C PRO A 130 1.62 -7.00 -11.32
N TYR A 131 1.35 -6.21 -10.28
CA TYR A 131 0.59 -4.94 -10.38
C TYR A 131 0.97 -4.05 -11.55
N SER A 132 0.01 -3.27 -12.08
CA SER A 132 0.32 -2.21 -13.03
C SER A 132 1.26 -1.18 -12.40
N LYS A 133 1.96 -0.41 -13.23
CA LYS A 133 2.86 0.65 -12.73
C LYS A 133 2.11 1.77 -12.00
N ASN A 134 0.80 1.92 -12.27
CA ASN A 134 -0.01 2.97 -11.68
C ASN A 134 -0.77 2.52 -10.42
N THR A 135 -0.72 1.23 -10.06
CA THR A 135 -1.17 0.76 -8.75
C THR A 135 -0.30 1.42 -7.67
N ILE A 136 -0.94 1.91 -6.61
CA ILE A 136 -0.25 2.56 -5.49
C ILE A 136 -0.69 1.91 -4.17
N LYS A 137 0.17 2.02 -3.17
CA LYS A 137 -0.13 1.66 -1.79
C LYS A 137 -0.06 2.89 -0.91
N LEU A 138 -1.00 2.99 0.01
CA LEU A 138 -1.07 4.02 1.03
C LEU A 138 -0.88 3.38 2.40
N ILE A 139 0.18 3.75 3.10
CA ILE A 139 0.48 3.32 4.46
C ILE A 139 0.05 4.40 5.45
N ILE A 140 -0.70 3.99 6.47
CA ILE A 140 -1.14 4.85 7.56
C ILE A 140 -0.64 4.26 8.88
N PRO A 141 0.19 4.99 9.66
CA PRO A 141 0.66 4.50 10.94
C PRO A 141 -0.48 4.44 11.97
N MET A 142 -0.54 3.34 12.75
CA MET A 142 -1.41 3.25 13.93
C MET A 142 -0.72 3.74 15.21
N GLN A 143 0.59 3.93 15.13
CA GLN A 143 1.47 4.49 16.15
C GLN A 143 2.60 5.23 15.41
N SER A 144 3.29 6.17 16.06
CA SER A 144 4.49 6.78 15.50
C SER A 144 5.52 5.70 15.11
N ILE A 145 5.86 5.60 13.83
CA ILE A 145 6.85 4.66 13.31
C ILE A 145 8.19 5.38 13.18
N ARG A 146 9.07 5.10 14.14
CA ARG A 146 10.47 5.54 14.19
C ARG A 146 11.43 4.42 13.81
N ASN A 147 12.74 4.69 13.81
CA ASN A 147 13.76 3.74 13.37
C ASN A 147 13.75 2.43 14.17
N GLU A 148 13.57 2.51 15.49
CA GLU A 148 13.51 1.38 16.42
C GLU A 148 12.33 0.43 16.14
N HIS A 149 11.28 0.93 15.51
CA HIS A 149 10.12 0.14 15.13
C HIS A 149 10.32 -0.60 13.79
N GLY A 150 11.50 -0.51 13.18
CA GLY A 150 11.78 -1.14 11.89
C GLY A 150 10.90 -0.56 10.78
N PRO A 151 11.08 0.71 10.37
CA PRO A 151 10.28 1.33 9.31
C PRO A 151 10.42 0.59 7.98
N MET A 152 9.53 0.87 7.03
CA MET A 152 9.77 0.43 5.66
C MET A 152 11.06 1.08 5.14
N ARG A 153 11.84 0.33 4.36
CA ARG A 153 13.01 0.82 3.65
C ARG A 153 12.68 0.88 2.17
N ILE A 154 12.95 2.01 1.52
CA ILE A 154 12.60 2.24 0.11
C ILE A 154 13.75 2.92 -0.66
N ILE A 155 13.80 2.68 -1.96
CA ILE A 155 14.60 3.49 -2.89
C ILE A 155 13.72 4.07 -4.00
N ASP A 156 14.12 5.23 -4.50
CA ASP A 156 13.41 5.93 -5.57
C ASP A 156 13.34 5.12 -6.87
N LYS A 157 12.45 5.56 -7.76
CA LYS A 157 12.19 4.99 -9.08
C LYS A 157 13.44 4.85 -9.94
N ILE A 158 14.36 5.82 -9.89
CA ILE A 158 15.59 5.82 -10.71
C ILE A 158 16.53 4.71 -10.23
N LYS A 159 16.83 4.68 -8.93
CA LYS A 159 17.65 3.63 -8.31
C LYS A 159 17.02 2.25 -8.48
N SER A 160 15.69 2.17 -8.37
CA SER A 160 14.94 0.91 -8.51
C SER A 160 15.05 0.30 -9.90
N LYS A 161 15.11 1.13 -10.95
CA LYS A 161 15.30 0.66 -12.34
C LYS A 161 16.62 -0.08 -12.52
N ASN A 162 17.66 0.37 -11.82
CA ASN A 162 19.02 -0.14 -11.91
C ASN A 162 19.38 -1.07 -10.74
N PHE A 163 18.39 -1.58 -9.99
CA PHE A 163 18.63 -2.40 -8.81
C PHE A 163 19.28 -3.75 -9.18
N ASN A 164 20.38 -4.06 -8.50
CA ASN A 164 21.07 -5.34 -8.58
C ASN A 164 21.24 -5.93 -7.17
N PRO A 165 20.68 -7.12 -6.87
CA PRO A 165 20.81 -7.73 -5.54
C PRO A 165 22.25 -7.91 -5.03
N THR A 166 23.25 -7.94 -5.92
CA THR A 166 24.66 -8.08 -5.52
C THR A 166 25.35 -6.76 -5.16
N LYS A 167 24.72 -5.61 -5.46
CA LYS A 167 25.25 -4.29 -5.15
C LYS A 167 24.63 -3.74 -3.86
N LYS A 168 25.42 -2.95 -3.13
CA LYS A 168 24.93 -2.23 -1.95
C LYS A 168 24.14 -0.99 -2.40
N TYR A 169 22.89 -0.87 -1.92
CA TYR A 169 22.04 0.31 -2.12
C TYR A 169 21.73 0.96 -0.78
N ASN A 170 21.70 2.29 -0.76
CA ASN A 170 21.25 3.06 0.39
C ASN A 170 19.73 3.20 0.31
N PHE A 171 19.02 2.36 1.04
CA PHE A 171 17.58 2.51 1.24
C PHE A 171 17.30 3.56 2.31
N GLU A 172 16.34 4.43 2.02
CA GLU A 172 15.79 5.44 2.93
C GLU A 172 14.83 4.77 3.92
N ASN A 173 14.90 5.18 5.19
CA ASN A 173 13.93 4.77 6.21
C ASN A 173 12.67 5.62 6.13
N VAL A 174 11.53 4.98 5.90
CA VAL A 174 10.21 5.62 5.88
C VAL A 174 9.65 5.64 7.29
N THR A 175 10.10 6.60 8.09
CA THR A 175 9.43 6.93 9.36
C THR A 175 8.09 7.60 9.08
N CYS A 176 7.10 7.44 9.95
CA CYS A 176 5.76 7.98 9.73
C CYS A 176 5.06 8.22 11.06
N GLU A 177 4.78 9.48 11.38
CA GLU A 177 4.09 9.89 12.60
C GLU A 177 2.57 9.72 12.46
N THR A 178 1.85 9.61 13.59
CA THR A 178 0.38 9.69 13.58
C THR A 178 -0.07 11.01 12.94
N GLY A 179 -1.08 10.95 12.06
CA GLY A 179 -1.49 12.11 11.26
C GLY A 179 -0.69 12.30 9.96
N GLN A 180 0.22 11.38 9.64
CA GLN A 180 0.87 11.31 8.33
C GLN A 180 0.35 10.11 7.53
N ALA A 181 0.58 10.14 6.22
CA ALA A 181 0.37 9.00 5.34
C ALA A 181 1.51 8.87 4.33
N PHE A 182 1.94 7.66 4.05
CA PHE A 182 2.97 7.41 3.05
C PHE A 182 2.40 6.75 1.80
N LEU A 183 2.59 7.37 0.64
CA LEU A 183 2.10 6.89 -0.64
C LEU A 183 3.26 6.45 -1.52
N PHE A 184 3.18 5.28 -2.15
CA PHE A 184 4.23 4.80 -3.06
C PHE A 184 3.72 3.90 -4.19
N ASN A 185 4.53 3.78 -5.25
CA ASN A 185 4.35 2.82 -6.35
C ASN A 185 5.06 1.49 -6.04
N PRO A 186 4.37 0.46 -5.52
CA PRO A 186 5.02 -0.77 -5.08
C PRO A 186 5.62 -1.61 -6.23
N ASN A 187 5.11 -1.48 -7.45
CA ASN A 187 5.65 -2.17 -8.63
C ASN A 187 6.90 -1.47 -9.21
N ILE A 188 7.09 -0.19 -8.88
CA ILE A 188 8.18 0.64 -9.41
C ILE A 188 9.33 0.70 -8.41
N CYS A 189 9.04 1.04 -7.16
CA CYS A 189 10.04 1.26 -6.13
C CYS A 189 10.39 -0.05 -5.41
N TYR A 190 11.69 -0.37 -5.33
CA TYR A 190 12.14 -1.44 -4.46
C TYR A 190 11.98 -1.02 -3.00
N HIS A 191 11.39 -1.91 -2.22
CA HIS A 191 11.10 -1.67 -0.82
C HIS A 191 11.10 -2.98 -0.03
N TYR A 192 11.15 -2.85 1.29
CA TYR A 192 10.97 -3.95 2.23
C TYR A 192 10.68 -3.44 3.63
N ALA A 193 10.08 -4.29 4.47
CA ALA A 193 9.93 -3.99 5.89
C ALA A 193 11.23 -4.30 6.64
N SER A 194 11.86 -3.30 7.26
CA SER A 194 13.00 -3.59 8.15
C SER A 194 12.54 -4.28 9.45
N ASN A 195 13.50 -4.84 10.17
CA ASN A 195 13.24 -5.57 11.41
C ASN A 195 13.07 -4.59 12.58
N PRO A 196 11.96 -4.61 13.35
CA PRO A 196 11.89 -3.89 14.61
C PRO A 196 12.98 -4.34 15.58
N ASN A 197 13.43 -3.43 16.44
CA ASN A 197 14.33 -3.75 17.55
C ASN A 197 13.68 -4.76 18.49
N LYS A 198 14.51 -5.47 19.27
CA LYS A 198 14.01 -6.46 20.23
C LYS A 198 13.04 -5.81 21.23
N GLY A 199 11.85 -6.40 21.38
CA GLY A 199 10.78 -5.86 22.21
C GLY A 199 9.87 -4.85 21.50
N GLU A 200 10.34 -4.27 20.40
CA GLU A 200 9.58 -3.32 19.60
C GLU A 200 8.60 -3.99 18.64
N LYS A 201 7.55 -3.24 18.32
CA LYS A 201 6.50 -3.63 17.40
C LYS A 201 6.15 -2.46 16.49
N ARG A 202 5.67 -2.76 15.29
CA ARG A 202 5.16 -1.76 14.36
C ARG A 202 3.74 -2.08 13.96
N ARG A 203 2.83 -1.15 14.24
CA ARG A 203 1.42 -1.22 13.88
C ARG A 203 1.09 -0.22 12.78
N GLN A 204 0.54 -0.70 11.67
CA GLN A 204 0.16 0.14 10.54
C GLN A 204 -0.98 -0.46 9.74
N MET A 205 -1.57 0.39 8.91
CA MET A 205 -2.60 0.05 7.94
C MET A 205 -2.05 0.24 6.53
N MET A 206 -2.55 -0.56 5.59
CA MET A 206 -2.22 -0.45 4.16
C MET A 206 -3.50 -0.53 3.34
N PHE A 207 -3.67 0.44 2.44
CA PHE A 207 -4.65 0.39 1.37
C PHE A 207 -3.96 0.15 0.03
N GLN A 208 -4.46 -0.80 -0.75
CA GLN A 208 -4.11 -0.95 -2.16
C GLN A 208 -5.11 -0.17 -3.00
N LEU A 209 -4.60 0.74 -3.81
CA LEU A 209 -5.38 1.60 -4.68
C LEU A 209 -5.04 1.27 -6.14
N ASN A 210 -6.04 0.82 -6.90
CA ASN A 210 -5.89 0.53 -8.32
C ASN A 210 -6.57 1.62 -9.17
N PRO A 211 -5.97 2.06 -10.30
CA PRO A 211 -6.55 3.11 -11.12
C PRO A 211 -7.97 2.78 -11.57
N SER A 212 -8.81 3.81 -11.63
CA SER A 212 -10.21 3.68 -12.00
C SER A 212 -10.73 4.99 -12.60
N LYS A 213 -11.90 4.93 -13.26
CA LYS A 213 -12.55 6.12 -13.81
C LYS A 213 -12.91 7.14 -12.71
N ASN A 214 -13.51 6.67 -11.62
CA ASN A 214 -14.00 7.48 -10.50
C ASN A 214 -13.54 6.89 -9.18
N TRP A 215 -13.38 7.73 -8.15
CA TRP A 215 -13.12 7.23 -6.81
C TRP A 215 -14.24 6.32 -6.33
N CYS A 216 -13.88 5.12 -5.91
CA CYS A 216 -14.82 4.10 -5.48
C CYS A 216 -14.18 3.14 -4.47
N ILE A 217 -15.02 2.37 -3.80
CA ILE A 217 -14.64 1.32 -2.85
C ILE A 217 -15.18 0.00 -3.38
N ASN A 218 -14.33 -1.03 -3.37
CA ASN A 218 -14.75 -2.40 -3.60
C ASN A 218 -15.66 -2.86 -2.45
N GLN A 219 -16.91 -3.23 -2.72
CA GLN A 219 -17.85 -3.59 -1.65
C GLN A 219 -17.44 -4.84 -0.88
N LYS A 220 -16.55 -5.68 -1.43
CA LYS A 220 -15.98 -6.85 -0.74
C LYS A 220 -14.71 -6.54 0.05
N ILE A 221 -14.33 -5.26 0.21
CA ILE A 221 -13.08 -4.87 0.90
C ILE A 221 -12.99 -5.45 2.32
N PHE A 222 -14.11 -5.50 3.04
CA PHE A 222 -14.19 -6.09 4.37
C PHE A 222 -13.84 -7.59 4.37
N GLU A 223 -14.40 -8.36 3.42
CA GLU A 223 -14.15 -9.80 3.28
C GLU A 223 -12.69 -10.11 2.90
N TYR A 224 -11.99 -9.15 2.30
CA TYR A 224 -10.61 -9.33 1.87
C TYR A 224 -9.58 -9.15 2.99
N GLN A 225 -9.93 -8.57 4.13
CA GLN A 225 -9.00 -8.32 5.24
C GLN A 225 -8.27 -9.59 5.69
N ASN A 226 -9.00 -10.71 5.80
CA ASN A 226 -8.42 -11.99 6.20
C ASN A 226 -7.70 -12.71 5.04
N LYS A 227 -7.92 -12.29 3.79
CA LYS A 227 -7.32 -12.93 2.61
C LYS A 227 -5.92 -12.39 2.34
N ARG A 228 -5.18 -13.11 1.48
CA ARG A 228 -3.92 -12.59 0.93
C ARG A 228 -4.25 -11.50 -0.08
N GLU A 229 -3.43 -10.44 -0.09
CA GLU A 229 -3.52 -9.38 -1.10
C GLU A 229 -3.49 -9.99 -2.52
N PRO A 230 -4.52 -9.74 -3.35
CA PRO A 230 -4.61 -10.33 -4.68
C PRO A 230 -3.54 -9.81 -5.64
N LYS A 231 -2.79 -10.75 -6.22
CA LYS A 231 -1.70 -10.44 -7.16
C LYS A 231 -2.19 -9.79 -8.45
N PHE A 232 -3.31 -10.24 -9.00
CA PHE A 232 -3.87 -9.75 -10.27
C PHE A 232 -5.17 -8.97 -9.99
N PRO A 233 -5.10 -7.74 -9.45
CA PRO A 233 -6.27 -7.04 -8.92
C PRO A 233 -7.37 -6.81 -9.97
N PHE A 234 -7.01 -6.53 -11.23
CA PHE A 234 -8.01 -6.34 -12.28
C PHE A 234 -8.94 -7.54 -12.43
N PHE A 235 -8.37 -8.75 -12.56
CA PHE A 235 -9.16 -9.98 -12.67
C PHE A 235 -9.81 -10.36 -11.34
N SER A 236 -9.10 -10.16 -10.23
CA SER A 236 -9.58 -10.54 -8.89
C SER A 236 -10.82 -9.75 -8.46
N TYR A 237 -11.00 -8.54 -9.01
CA TYR A 237 -12.08 -7.62 -8.65
C TYR A 237 -13.01 -7.30 -9.82
N LEU A 238 -12.87 -7.97 -10.97
CA LEU A 238 -13.60 -7.66 -12.20
C LEU A 238 -15.13 -7.68 -12.00
N PHE A 239 -15.62 -8.64 -11.21
CA PHE A 239 -17.05 -8.84 -10.94
C PHE A 239 -17.49 -8.31 -9.58
N ASN A 240 -16.62 -7.59 -8.88
CA ASN A 240 -17.00 -6.99 -7.62
C ASN A 240 -17.80 -5.72 -7.86
N SER A 241 -18.90 -5.58 -7.13
CA SER A 241 -19.62 -4.33 -7.04
C SER A 241 -18.74 -3.25 -6.41
N LYS A 242 -18.84 -2.04 -6.96
CA LYS A 242 -18.09 -0.87 -6.49
C LYS A 242 -19.07 0.22 -6.07
N LYS A 243 -18.87 0.76 -4.87
CA LYS A 243 -19.63 1.91 -4.37
C LYS A 243 -18.82 3.17 -4.67
N HIS A 244 -19.43 4.18 -5.28
CA HIS A 244 -18.77 5.48 -5.39
C HIS A 244 -18.42 6.00 -4.00
N LEU A 245 -17.18 6.48 -3.85
CA LEU A 245 -16.84 7.30 -2.70
C LEU A 245 -17.80 8.50 -2.79
N GLY A 246 -18.53 8.84 -1.72
CA GLY A 246 -19.67 9.77 -1.70
C GLY A 246 -19.33 11.22 -2.08
N LEU A 247 -18.78 11.40 -3.27
CA LEU A 247 -18.48 12.64 -3.93
C LEU A 247 -19.79 13.03 -4.61
N SER A 248 -20.52 13.97 -4.04
CA SER A 248 -21.49 14.73 -4.82
C SER A 248 -20.77 15.21 -6.08
N SER A 249 -21.27 14.79 -7.24
CA SER A 249 -20.75 15.17 -8.54
C SER A 249 -20.49 16.68 -8.60
N LEU A 250 -19.21 17.05 -8.70
CA LEU A 250 -18.78 18.37 -9.17
C LEU A 250 -19.00 18.45 -10.68
#